data_AF-A0A938S534-F1
#
_entry.id   AF-A0A938S534-F1
#
_cell.length_a   1.000
_cell.length_b   1.000
_cell.length_c   1.000
_cell.angle_alpha   90.00
_cell.angle_beta   90.00
_cell.angle_gamma   90.00
#
_symmetry.space_group_name_H-M   'P 1'
#
loop_
_entity.id
_entity.type
_entity.pdbx_description
1 polymer ?
#
loop_
_entity_poly.entity_id
_entity_poly.type
_entity_poly.pdbx_seq_one_letter_code
_entity_poly.pdbx_strand_id
1 'polypeptide(L)'
;ASCHDCSEGGLAVALAEMAFAGGLGVEADLRALPRSRDCVRADAQLFSESNSRYLVEVSGHNYDAFAKRMLNLPFGQVGRVVAEPRLTIKAENGRSIVNAEIDSLKQAWQRTLAWQAKN
;
A
#
# COMPACT_ATOMS: atom_id res chain seq x y z
N ALA A 1 -6.34 4.64 -13.96
CA ALA A 1 -6.54 4.79 -12.51
C ALA A 1 -7.00 3.45 -11.99
N SER A 2 -6.52 3.04 -10.82
CA SER A 2 -6.93 1.81 -10.14
C SER A 2 -7.32 2.15 -8.70
N CYS A 3 -8.06 1.24 -8.04
CA CYS A 3 -8.49 1.41 -6.65
C CYS A 3 -8.50 0.05 -5.96
N HIS A 4 -8.07 0.01 -4.70
CA HIS A 4 -8.09 -1.17 -3.86
C HIS A 4 -8.54 -0.78 -2.45
N ASP A 5 -9.41 -1.58 -1.84
CA ASP A 5 -9.76 -1.40 -0.44
C ASP A 5 -8.59 -1.80 0.48
N CYS A 6 -8.54 -1.23 1.68
CA CYS A 6 -7.65 -1.71 2.74
C CYS A 6 -8.45 -2.54 3.75
N SER A 7 -8.53 -3.84 3.50
CA SER A 7 -9.21 -4.83 4.34
C SER A 7 -8.22 -5.74 5.05
N GLU A 8 -8.19 -7.04 4.73
CA GLU A 8 -7.38 -8.05 5.41
C GLU A 8 -5.89 -7.75 5.24
N GLY A 9 -5.16 -7.72 6.37
CA GLY A 9 -3.73 -7.39 6.39
C GLY A 9 -3.38 -5.91 6.17
N GLY A 10 -4.37 -5.05 5.92
CA GLY A 10 -4.21 -3.59 5.95
C GLY A 10 -3.45 -2.97 4.78
N LEU A 11 -2.79 -1.84 5.05
CA LEU A 11 -2.15 -0.98 4.04
C LEU A 11 -1.02 -1.70 3.29
N ALA A 12 -0.15 -2.41 4.02
CA ALA A 12 1.01 -3.06 3.42
C ALA A 12 0.60 -4.15 2.42
N VAL A 13 -0.42 -4.94 2.77
CA VAL A 13 -0.96 -5.99 1.91
C VAL A 13 -1.66 -5.39 0.70
N ALA A 14 -2.50 -4.38 0.88
CA ALA A 14 -3.18 -3.72 -0.24
C ALA A 14 -2.18 -3.09 -1.24
N LEU A 15 -1.10 -2.45 -0.76
CA LEU A 15 -0.03 -1.94 -1.63
C LEU A 15 0.67 -3.08 -2.40
N ALA A 16 0.92 -4.21 -1.74
CA ALA A 16 1.54 -5.37 -2.37
C ALA A 16 0.63 -5.99 -3.44
N GLU A 17 -0.66 -6.15 -3.16
CA GLU A 17 -1.65 -6.69 -4.10
C GLU A 17 -1.80 -5.82 -5.35
N MET A 18 -1.86 -4.49 -5.17
CA MET A 18 -1.83 -3.54 -6.29
C MET A 18 -0.55 -3.69 -7.12
N ALA A 19 0.60 -3.83 -6.47
CA ALA A 19 1.89 -4.05 -7.14
C ALA A 19 1.91 -5.38 -7.92
N PHE A 20 1.35 -6.47 -7.36
CA PHE A 20 1.26 -7.77 -8.02
C PHE A 20 0.41 -7.73 -9.29
N ALA A 21 -0.70 -7.00 -9.23
CA ALA A 21 -1.64 -6.86 -10.34
C ALA A 21 -1.03 -6.03 -11.49
N GLY A 22 -0.24 -5.00 -11.15
CA GLY A 22 0.43 -4.15 -12.13
C GLY A 22 1.77 -4.69 -12.66
N GLY A 23 2.42 -5.60 -11.93
CA GLY A 23 3.78 -6.05 -12.25
C GLY A 23 4.83 -4.95 -12.10
N LEU A 24 4.54 -3.94 -11.27
CA LEU A 24 5.37 -2.76 -11.04
C LEU A 24 5.64 -2.61 -9.54
N GLY A 25 6.69 -1.88 -9.17
CA GLY A 25 6.98 -1.59 -7.77
C GLY A 25 6.25 -0.38 -7.24
N VAL A 26 6.39 -0.19 -5.94
CA VAL A 26 5.81 0.95 -5.21
C VAL A 26 6.84 1.49 -4.21
N GLU A 27 7.04 2.80 -4.25
CA GLU A 27 7.74 3.53 -3.19
C GLU A 27 6.70 4.27 -2.34
N ALA A 28 6.51 3.81 -1.10
CA ALA A 28 5.56 4.37 -0.15
C ALA A 28 6.25 5.06 1.03
N ASP A 29 5.55 6.04 1.61
CA ASP A 29 6.02 6.84 2.74
C ASP A 29 4.88 7.12 3.73
N LEU A 30 5.06 6.69 4.97
CA LEU A 30 4.03 6.78 6.00
C LEU A 30 3.82 8.20 6.54
N ARG A 31 4.67 9.18 6.20
CA ARG A 31 4.50 10.59 6.63
C ARG A 31 3.20 11.19 6.13
N ALA A 32 2.78 10.82 4.93
CA ALA A 32 1.57 11.31 4.30
C ALA A 32 0.32 10.45 4.58
N LEU A 33 0.44 9.38 5.37
CA LEU A 33 -0.67 8.49 5.70
C LEU A 33 -1.68 9.19 6.63
N PRO A 34 -2.95 9.39 6.21
CA PRO A 34 -4.00 9.85 7.11
C PRO A 34 -4.26 8.80 8.19
N ARG A 35 -4.21 9.20 9.46
CA ARG A 35 -4.38 8.31 10.60
C ARG A 35 -4.77 9.07 11.86
N SER A 36 -5.28 8.35 12.86
CA SER A 36 -5.49 8.88 14.21
C SER A 36 -4.16 9.27 14.86
N ARG A 37 -4.19 10.30 15.72
CA ARG A 37 -2.98 10.88 16.35
C ARG A 37 -2.23 9.90 17.26
N ASP A 38 -2.93 8.94 17.82
CA ASP A 38 -2.42 7.88 18.69
C ASP A 38 -1.81 6.70 17.91
N CYS A 39 -2.02 6.62 16.60
CA CYS A 39 -1.41 5.61 15.73
C CYS A 39 0.05 5.98 15.37
N VAL A 40 0.96 5.76 16.33
CA VAL A 40 2.39 6.12 16.20
C VAL A 40 3.29 4.96 15.80
N ARG A 41 2.83 3.71 15.97
CA ARG A 41 3.64 2.53 15.64
C ARG A 41 3.52 2.20 14.15
N ALA A 42 4.66 2.01 13.50
CA ALA A 42 4.69 1.70 12.08
C ALA A 42 4.00 0.37 11.73
N ASP A 43 4.10 -0.65 12.57
CA ASP A 43 3.40 -1.92 12.34
C ASP A 43 1.86 -1.76 12.40
N ALA A 44 1.34 -0.96 13.33
CA ALA A 44 -0.07 -0.61 13.38
C ALA A 44 -0.50 0.19 12.13
N GLN A 45 0.33 1.11 11.65
CA GLN A 45 0.05 1.85 10.41
C GLN A 45 0.02 0.93 9.18
N LEU A 46 0.89 -0.09 9.13
CA LEU A 46 0.99 -1.04 8.02
C LEU A 46 -0.14 -2.08 8.01
N PHE A 47 -0.48 -2.64 9.18
CA PHE A 47 -1.32 -3.83 9.29
C PHE A 47 -2.67 -3.57 9.98
N SER A 48 -3.01 -2.33 10.32
CA SER A 48 -4.37 -2.01 10.78
C SER A 48 -5.39 -2.37 9.70
N GLU A 49 -6.46 -3.04 10.12
CA GLU A 49 -7.66 -3.37 9.32
C GLU A 49 -8.81 -2.42 9.63
N SER A 50 -8.51 -1.16 9.96
CA SER A 50 -9.55 -0.14 10.18
C SER A 50 -10.40 0.07 8.93
N ASN A 51 -11.70 0.20 9.12
CA ASN A 51 -12.71 0.26 8.06
C ASN A 51 -12.62 1.55 7.21
N SER A 52 -13.30 1.54 6.07
CA SER A 52 -13.54 2.72 5.22
C SER A 52 -12.27 3.39 4.69
N ARG A 53 -11.29 2.59 4.28
CA ARG A 53 -10.03 3.06 3.68
C ARG A 53 -9.85 2.50 2.27
N TYR A 54 -9.36 3.34 1.39
CA TYR A 54 -9.11 3.02 -0.01
C TYR A 54 -7.74 3.53 -0.44
N LEU A 55 -7.02 2.72 -1.21
CA LEU A 55 -5.87 3.14 -2.00
C LEU A 55 -6.33 3.43 -3.41
N VAL A 56 -5.95 4.61 -3.92
CA VAL A 56 -6.31 5.04 -5.27
C VAL A 56 -5.03 5.41 -6.01
N GLU A 57 -4.83 4.77 -7.16
CA GLU A 57 -3.77 5.11 -8.10
C GLU A 57 -4.32 6.03 -9.20
N VAL A 58 -3.72 7.20 -9.33
CA VAL A 58 -4.01 8.15 -10.41
C VAL A 58 -2.73 8.50 -11.15
N SER A 59 -2.84 8.80 -12.45
CA SER A 59 -1.70 9.36 -13.18
C SER A 59 -1.33 10.72 -12.60
N GLY A 60 -0.04 11.07 -12.64
CA GLY A 60 0.45 12.35 -12.11
C GLY A 60 -0.28 13.56 -12.69
N HIS A 61 -0.62 13.52 -13.99
CA HIS A 61 -1.41 14.59 -14.64
C HIS A 61 -2.80 14.77 -14.03
N ASN A 62 -3.41 13.71 -13.49
CA ASN A 62 -4.76 13.78 -12.90
C ASN A 62 -4.75 14.02 -11.39
N TYR A 63 -3.58 14.11 -10.75
CA TYR A 63 -3.45 14.24 -9.30
C TYR A 63 -4.19 15.47 -8.76
N ASP A 64 -3.95 16.66 -9.33
CA ASP A 64 -4.57 17.89 -8.85
C ASP A 64 -6.10 17.87 -8.97
N ALA A 65 -6.61 17.29 -10.07
CA ALA A 65 -8.04 17.13 -10.27
C ALA A 65 -8.65 16.18 -9.23
N PHE A 66 -7.96 15.07 -8.92
CA PHE A 66 -8.36 14.12 -7.89
C PHE A 66 -8.30 14.75 -6.49
N ALA A 67 -7.19 15.39 -6.13
CA ALA A 67 -6.98 16.02 -4.84
C ALA A 67 -8.06 17.08 -4.53
N LYS A 68 -8.44 17.89 -5.53
CA LYS A 68 -9.55 18.85 -5.41
C LYS A 68 -10.88 18.21 -5.01
N ARG A 69 -11.16 16.98 -5.47
CA ARG A 69 -12.38 16.24 -5.10
C ARG A 69 -12.31 15.64 -3.70
N MET A 70 -11.10 15.45 -3.16
CA MET A 70 -10.87 14.83 -1.86
C MET A 70 -10.71 15.84 -0.71
N LEU A 71 -10.71 17.15 -0.97
CA LEU A 71 -10.43 18.19 0.04
C LEU A 71 -11.30 18.12 1.31
N ASN A 72 -12.51 17.57 1.22
CA ASN A 72 -13.42 17.42 2.37
C ASN A 72 -13.31 16.06 3.08
N LEU A 73 -12.34 15.23 2.69
CA LEU A 73 -12.10 13.90 3.24
C LEU A 73 -10.65 13.81 3.75
N PRO A 74 -10.37 12.99 4.78
CA PRO A 74 -9.00 12.65 5.13
C PRO A 74 -8.35 11.87 3.98
N PHE A 75 -7.35 12.45 3.32
CA PHE A 75 -6.59 11.79 2.26
C PHE A 75 -5.12 12.22 2.31
N GLY A 76 -4.26 11.42 1.70
CA GLY A 76 -2.84 11.72 1.60
C GLY A 76 -2.16 10.91 0.51
N GLN A 77 -1.12 11.49 -0.09
CA GLN A 77 -0.33 10.81 -1.12
C GLN A 77 0.68 9.87 -0.45
N VAL A 78 0.32 8.61 -0.31
CA VAL A 78 1.12 7.61 0.41
C VAL A 78 2.31 7.07 -0.38
N GLY A 79 2.43 7.37 -1.68
CA GLY A 79 3.54 6.87 -2.49
C GLY A 79 3.42 7.14 -3.99
N ARG A 80 4.23 6.40 -4.76
CA ARG A 80 4.24 6.39 -6.23
C ARG A 80 4.57 5.00 -6.77
N VAL A 81 4.06 4.71 -7.97
CA VAL A 81 4.42 3.51 -8.74
C VAL A 81 5.78 3.74 -9.41
N VAL A 82 6.62 2.71 -9.46
CA VAL A 82 7.96 2.73 -10.06
C VAL A 82 8.19 1.49 -10.93
N ALA A 83 9.13 1.60 -11.87
CA ALA A 83 9.46 0.49 -12.79
C ALA A 83 10.22 -0.66 -12.11
N GLU A 84 11.01 -0.37 -11.08
CA GLU A 84 11.71 -1.40 -10.32
C GLU A 84 10.69 -2.27 -9.56
N PRO A 85 10.68 -3.60 -9.70
CA PRO A 85 9.64 -4.49 -9.16
C PRO A 85 9.84 -4.77 -7.66
N ARG A 86 9.89 -3.71 -6.85
CA ARG A 86 10.04 -3.77 -5.39
C ARG A 86 8.97 -2.95 -4.67
N LEU A 87 8.51 -3.47 -3.54
CA LEU A 87 7.76 -2.70 -2.57
C LEU A 87 8.73 -2.13 -1.52
N THR A 88 8.85 -0.81 -1.51
CA THR A 88 9.62 -0.09 -0.50
C THR A 88 8.67 0.77 0.33
N ILE A 89 8.73 0.64 1.65
CA ILE A 89 7.94 1.49 2.56
C ILE A 89 8.87 2.13 3.59
N LYS A 90 8.80 3.46 3.69
CA LYS A 90 9.54 4.25 4.67
C LYS A 90 8.65 4.65 5.84
N ALA A 91 9.17 4.48 7.05
CA ALA A 91 8.58 5.03 8.26
C ALA A 91 8.74 6.56 8.29
N GLU A 92 8.07 7.20 9.25
CA GLU A 92 8.07 8.67 9.38
C GLU A 92 9.46 9.28 9.61
N ASN A 93 10.36 8.52 10.24
CA ASN A 93 11.76 8.92 10.44
C ASN A 93 12.65 8.67 9.21
N GLY A 94 12.06 8.30 8.06
CA GLY A 94 12.77 8.03 6.81
C GLY A 94 13.41 6.64 6.72
N ARG A 95 13.38 5.84 7.80
CA ARG A 95 13.93 4.48 7.79
C ARG A 95 13.08 3.58 6.89
N SER A 96 13.74 2.84 5.99
CA SER A 96 13.09 1.77 5.23
C SER A 96 12.69 0.65 6.17
N ILE A 97 11.40 0.34 6.26
CA ILE A 97 10.84 -0.73 7.09
C ILE A 97 10.36 -1.92 6.26
N VAL A 98 10.05 -1.70 4.98
CA VAL A 98 9.85 -2.74 3.97
C VAL A 98 10.75 -2.42 2.78
N ASN A 99 11.46 -3.43 2.28
CA ASN A 99 12.16 -3.42 1.00
C ASN A 99 12.23 -4.87 0.53
N ALA A 100 11.27 -5.26 -0.32
CA ALA A 100 11.15 -6.63 -0.80
C ALA A 100 10.74 -6.65 -2.28
N GLU A 101 11.15 -7.69 -2.98
CA GLU A 101 10.73 -7.93 -4.37
C GLU A 101 9.27 -8.34 -4.41
N ILE A 102 8.52 -7.79 -5.37
CA ILE A 102 7.08 -8.07 -5.49
C ILE A 102 6.83 -9.56 -5.75
N ASP A 103 7.72 -10.24 -6.49
CA ASP A 103 7.60 -11.67 -6.76
C ASP A 103 7.78 -12.51 -5.49
N SER A 104 8.71 -12.13 -4.62
CA SER A 104 8.91 -12.81 -3.33
C SER A 104 7.68 -12.64 -2.43
N LEU A 105 7.12 -11.43 -2.38
CA LEU A 105 5.89 -11.15 -1.63
C LEU A 105 4.69 -11.91 -2.21
N LYS A 106 4.54 -11.95 -3.53
CA LYS A 106 3.47 -12.66 -4.23
C LYS A 106 3.52 -14.16 -3.98
N GLN A 107 4.71 -14.76 -4.05
CA GLN A 107 4.90 -16.17 -3.71
C GLN A 107 4.52 -16.46 -2.26
N ALA A 108 4.93 -15.62 -1.31
CA ALA A 108 4.56 -15.76 0.10
C ALA A 108 3.05 -15.67 0.32
N TRP A 109 2.38 -14.72 -0.33
CA TRP A 109 0.92 -14.52 -0.27
C TRP A 109 0.15 -15.70 -0.91
N GLN A 110 0.62 -16.26 -2.03
CA GLN A 110 -0.03 -17.40 -2.68
C GLN A 110 0.19 -18.72 -1.94
N ARG A 111 1.32 -18.88 -1.23
CA ARG A 111 1.68 -20.15 -0.60
C ARG A 111 0.67 -20.61 0.45
N THR A 112 0.03 -19.68 1.15
CA THR A 112 -1.02 -19.99 2.14
C THR A 112 -2.36 -20.37 1.49
N LEU A 113 -2.59 -19.92 0.26
CA LEU A 113 -3.79 -20.21 -0.54
C LEU A 113 -3.64 -21.47 -1.40
N ALA A 114 -2.41 -21.88 -1.70
CA ALA A 114 -2.09 -23.11 -2.40
C ALA A 114 -2.39 -24.30 -1.48
N TRP A 115 -3.63 -24.78 -1.49
CA TRP A 115 -3.98 -26.08 -0.91
C TRP A 115 -3.15 -27.14 -1.63
N GLN A 116 -2.06 -27.57 -1.01
CA GLN A 116 -1.36 -28.77 -1.47
C GLN A 116 -2.32 -29.93 -1.26
N ALA A 117 -2.91 -30.41 -2.35
CA ALA A 117 -3.47 -31.74 -2.41
C ALA A 117 -2.35 -32.69 -1.94
N LYS A 118 -2.46 -33.18 -0.70
CA LYS A 118 -1.61 -34.24 -0.21
C LYS A 118 -1.88 -35.45 -1.10
N ASN A 119 -0.94 -35.74 -2.00
CA ASN A 119 -0.80 -37.06 -2.61
C ASN A 119 -0.29 -38.04 -1.55
#